data_AF-A0A1D2SCL4-F1
#
_entry.id   AF-A0A1D2SCL4-F1
#
_cell.length_a   1.000
_cell.length_b   1.000
_cell.length_c   1.000
_cell.angle_alpha   90.00
_cell.angle_beta   90.00
_cell.angle_gamma   90.00
#
_symmetry.space_group_name_H-M   'P 1'
#
loop_
_entity.id
_entity.type
_entity.pdbx_description
1 polymer ?
#
loop_
_entity_poly.entity_id
_entity_poly.type
_entity_poly.pdbx_seq_one_letter_code
_entity_poly.pdbx_strand_id
1 'polypeptide(L)'
;MPTPRIDLTVVNDSSDDLVVPRSALVQVDLIATVVDVASANYAAGVKTKLTLNETCSGHGVHQGARTLLVMESYKVVCMLIRHAADS
;
A
#
# COMPACT_ATOMS: atom_id res chain seq x y z
N MET A 1 7.43 6.86 -19.51
CA MET A 1 6.00 6.93 -19.12
C MET A 1 5.94 7.22 -17.63
N PRO A 2 4.97 8.01 -17.15
CA PRO A 2 4.81 8.21 -15.71
C PRO A 2 4.53 6.88 -15.02
N THR A 3 5.17 6.62 -13.88
CA THR A 3 4.92 5.41 -13.09
C THR A 3 3.49 5.46 -12.55
N PRO A 4 2.67 4.41 -12.73
CA PRO A 4 1.28 4.38 -12.25
C PRO A 4 1.20 4.47 -10.72
N ARG A 5 0.28 5.30 -10.23
CA ARG A 5 0.08 5.57 -8.79
C ARG A 5 -1.39 5.52 -8.41
N ILE A 6 -1.66 5.11 -7.18
CA ILE A 6 -3.00 5.11 -6.58
C ILE A 6 -2.96 5.90 -5.27
N ASP A 7 -4.05 6.60 -4.96
CA ASP A 7 -4.21 7.29 -3.68
C ASP A 7 -4.96 6.39 -2.69
N LEU A 8 -4.42 6.22 -1.49
CA LEU A 8 -4.95 5.35 -0.45
C LEU A 8 -4.90 6.03 0.92
N THR A 9 -5.86 5.71 1.78
CA THR A 9 -5.90 6.18 3.17
C THR A 9 -5.15 5.21 4.07
N VAL A 10 -3.89 5.53 4.38
CA VAL A 10 -3.00 4.72 5.21
C VAL A 10 -3.26 5.02 6.68
N VAL A 11 -3.53 3.97 7.45
CA VAL A 11 -3.75 4.00 8.91
C VAL A 11 -2.47 3.63 9.65
N ASN A 12 -1.71 2.68 9.12
CA ASN A 12 -0.43 2.26 9.67
C ASN A 12 0.55 2.00 8.53
N ASP A 13 1.79 2.38 8.76
CA ASP A 13 2.90 2.22 7.85
C ASP A 13 4.08 1.66 8.63
N SER A 14 4.58 0.49 8.26
CA SER A 14 5.64 -0.14 9.05
C SER A 14 6.97 0.61 9.02
N SER A 15 7.14 1.62 8.17
CA SER A 15 8.35 2.45 8.11
C SER A 15 8.18 3.84 8.74
N ASP A 16 6.99 4.17 9.27
CA ASP A 16 6.69 5.48 9.86
C ASP A 16 5.81 5.34 11.11
N ASP A 17 6.09 6.11 12.15
CA ASP A 17 5.28 6.14 13.37
C ASP A 17 4.05 7.03 13.18
N LEU A 18 3.14 6.58 12.33
CA LEU A 18 1.90 7.30 12.03
C LEU A 18 1.04 7.48 13.28
N VAL A 19 0.78 8.73 13.62
CA VAL A 19 -0.07 9.12 14.76
C VAL A 19 -1.56 9.22 14.36
N VAL A 20 -1.84 9.47 13.06
CA VAL A 20 -3.20 9.58 12.51
C VAL A 20 -3.27 9.03 11.07
N PRO A 21 -4.43 8.55 10.60
CA PRO A 21 -4.60 8.16 9.20
C PRO A 21 -4.35 9.32 8.22
N ARG A 22 -3.72 9.04 7.06
CA ARG A 22 -3.45 10.03 6.01
C ARG A 22 -3.55 9.45 4.61
N SER A 23 -3.88 10.30 3.64
CA SER A 23 -3.77 9.95 2.20
C SER A 23 -2.31 9.80 1.79
N ALA A 24 -2.02 8.79 0.98
CA ALA A 24 -0.69 8.53 0.43
C ALA A 24 -0.78 8.04 -1.01
N LEU A 25 0.06 8.62 -1.87
CA LEU A 25 0.26 8.15 -3.24
C LEU A 25 1.22 6.97 -3.26
N VAL A 26 0.69 5.79 -3.59
CA VAL A 26 1.43 4.52 -3.66
C VAL A 26 1.74 4.20 -5.12
N GLN A 27 3.00 3.88 -5.42
CA GLN A 27 3.41 3.41 -6.74
C GLN A 27 2.99 1.94 -6.92
N VAL A 28 2.31 1.65 -8.03
CA VAL A 28 1.69 0.33 -8.27
C VAL A 28 2.72 -0.77 -8.48
N ASP A 29 3.83 -0.46 -9.14
CA ASP A 29 4.93 -1.38 -9.42
C ASP A 29 5.67 -1.85 -8.15
N LEU A 30 5.57 -1.11 -7.05
CA LEU A 30 6.12 -1.52 -5.76
C LEU A 30 5.19 -2.47 -4.99
N ILE A 31 3.91 -2.59 -5.36
CA ILE A 31 2.95 -3.43 -4.63
C ILE A 31 3.22 -4.91 -4.94
N ALA A 32 3.75 -5.62 -3.94
CA ALA A 32 4.04 -7.04 -4.03
C ALA A 32 2.81 -7.90 -3.73
N THR A 33 2.06 -7.54 -2.68
CA THR A 33 0.85 -8.27 -2.29
C THR A 33 -0.24 -7.32 -1.80
N VAL A 34 -1.49 -7.74 -1.99
CA VAL A 34 -2.69 -7.09 -1.49
C VAL A 34 -3.52 -8.16 -0.79
N VAL A 35 -3.85 -7.95 0.49
CA VAL A 35 -4.54 -8.94 1.32
C VAL A 35 -5.75 -8.30 1.96
N ASP A 36 -6.92 -8.94 1.82
CA ASP A 36 -8.11 -8.58 2.57
C ASP A 36 -7.93 -8.95 4.04
N VAL A 37 -8.04 -7.93 4.90
CA VAL A 37 -7.92 -8.08 6.35
C VAL A 37 -9.11 -7.47 7.09
N ALA A 38 -10.23 -7.23 6.39
CA ALA A 38 -11.42 -6.64 7.00
C ALA A 38 -11.96 -7.48 8.18
N SER A 39 -11.80 -8.80 8.14
CA SER A 39 -12.21 -9.70 9.23
C SER A 39 -11.14 -9.89 10.32
N ALA A 40 -9.94 -9.35 10.15
CA ALA A 40 -8.85 -9.51 11.11
C ALA A 40 -8.93 -8.55 12.31
N ASN A 41 -9.99 -7.73 12.40
CA ASN A 41 -10.30 -6.84 13.53
C ASN A 41 -9.16 -5.86 13.89
N TYR A 42 -8.46 -5.34 12.88
CA TYR A 42 -7.52 -4.25 13.06
C TYR A 42 -8.23 -2.98 13.54
N ALA A 43 -7.54 -2.16 14.34
CA ALA A 43 -8.07 -0.88 14.82
C ALA A 43 -8.30 0.12 13.67
N ALA A 44 -9.09 1.16 13.96
CA ALA A 44 -9.26 2.34 13.09
C ALA A 44 -9.75 2.06 11.64
N GLY A 45 -10.54 1.00 11.46
CA GLY A 45 -11.27 0.77 10.21
C GLY A 45 -10.42 0.23 9.05
N VAL A 46 -9.26 -0.36 9.34
CA VAL A 46 -8.42 -1.06 8.37
C VAL A 46 -9.18 -2.19 7.70
N LYS A 47 -9.06 -2.30 6.37
CA LYS A 47 -9.71 -3.34 5.57
C LYS A 47 -8.74 -4.08 4.66
N THR A 48 -7.63 -3.46 4.28
CA THR A 48 -6.67 -4.07 3.36
C THR A 48 -5.25 -3.86 3.87
N LYS A 49 -4.42 -4.89 3.69
CA LYS A 49 -2.98 -4.84 3.92
C LYS A 49 -2.27 -4.89 2.58
N LEU A 50 -1.33 -3.97 2.36
CA LEU A 50 -0.42 -3.99 1.22
C LEU A 50 1.00 -4.29 1.71
N THR A 51 1.73 -5.09 0.96
CA THR A 51 3.18 -5.21 1.12
C THR A 51 3.84 -4.59 -0.10
N LEU A 52 4.71 -3.62 0.15
CA LEU A 52 5.50 -2.93 -0.86
C LEU A 52 6.93 -3.46 -0.85
N ASN A 53 7.47 -3.73 -2.03
CA ASN A 53 8.89 -3.97 -2.24
C ASN A 53 9.61 -2.63 -2.23
N GLU A 54 10.45 -2.37 -1.23
CA GLU A 54 11.27 -1.17 -1.23
C GLU A 54 12.54 -1.38 -2.06
N THR A 55 12.80 -0.43 -2.96
CA THR A 55 14.09 -0.35 -3.65
C THR A 55 15.01 0.54 -2.82
N CYS A 56 15.99 -0.04 -2.13
CA CYS A 56 17.05 0.74 -1.52
C CYS A 56 17.95 1.33 -2.62
N SER A 57 18.08 2.65 -2.62
CA SER A 57 19.04 3.40 -3.43
C SER A 57 20.45 3.20 -2.87
N GLY A 58 21.02 2.00 -3.04
CA GLY A 58 22.37 1.69 -2.57
C GLY A 58 22.68 0.20 -2.73
N HIS A 59 23.52 -0.12 -3.71
CA HIS A 59 24.15 -1.43 -3.90
C HIS A 59 23.21 -2.65 -3.84
N GLY A 60 22.44 -2.88 -4.91
CA GLY A 60 22.12 -4.23 -5.42
C GLY A 60 21.42 -5.24 -4.51
N VAL A 61 20.96 -4.87 -3.32
CA VAL A 61 20.26 -5.76 -2.39
C VAL A 61 18.85 -5.22 -2.17
N HIS A 62 17.87 -5.84 -2.83
CA HIS A 62 16.46 -5.68 -2.47
C HIS A 62 16.23 -6.42 -1.15
N GLN A 63 15.99 -5.73 -0.02
CA GLN A 63 15.47 -6.42 1.15
C GLN A 63 14.78 -5.54 2.21
N GLY A 64 13.99 -4.55 1.78
CA GLY A 64 12.99 -3.90 2.65
C GLY A 64 11.59 -4.28 2.19
N ALA A 65 10.77 -4.83 3.08
CA ALA A 65 9.34 -5.00 2.84
C ALA A 65 8.58 -4.00 3.73
N ARG A 66 7.92 -3.03 3.12
CA ARG A 66 7.08 -2.05 3.83
C ARG A 66 5.64 -2.52 3.82
N THR A 67 5.01 -2.53 4.97
CA THR A 67 3.60 -2.92 5.09
C THR A 67 2.75 -1.67 5.30
N LEU A 68 1.71 -1.51 4.50
CA LEU A 68 0.68 -0.49 4.69
C LEU A 68 -0.62 -1.16 5.12
N LEU A 69 -1.25 -0.65 6.17
CA LEU A 69 -2.64 -0.96 6.52
C LEU A 69 -3.51 0.20 6.08
N VAL A 70 -4.53 -0.08 5.26
CA VAL A 70 -5.34 0.95 4.61
C VAL A 70 -6.84 0.74 4.85
N MET A 71 -7.61 1.83 4.75
CA MET A 71 -9.06 1.83 4.98
C MET A 71 -9.88 1.36 3.77
N GLU A 72 -9.31 1.44 2.57
CA GLU A 72 -9.95 0.98 1.34
C GLU A 72 -10.15 -0.54 1.38
N SER A 73 -11.27 -1.02 0.86
CA SER A 73 -11.52 -2.45 0.75
C SER A 73 -10.65 -3.08 -0.33
N TYR A 74 -10.39 -4.38 -0.20
CA TYR A 74 -9.59 -5.13 -1.16
C TYR A 74 -10.05 -4.92 -2.61
N LYS A 75 -11.38 -4.94 -2.82
CA LYS A 75 -11.99 -4.70 -4.13
C LYS A 75 -11.67 -3.32 -4.68
N VAL A 76 -11.74 -2.28 -3.84
CA VAL A 76 -11.41 -0.90 -4.25
C VAL A 76 -9.93 -0.80 -4.62
N VAL A 77 -9.04 -1.33 -3.78
CA VAL A 77 -7.59 -1.33 -4.05
C VAL A 77 -7.28 -2.04 -5.38
N CYS A 78 -7.84 -3.22 -5.63
CA CYS A 78 -7.64 -3.94 -6.88
C CYS A 78 -8.16 -3.19 -8.11
N MET A 79 -9.32 -2.51 -7.98
CA MET A 79 -9.84 -1.68 -9.07
C MET A 79 -8.92 -0.50 -9.36
N LEU A 80 -8.42 0.19 -8.33
CA LEU A 80 -7.49 1.32 -8.49
C LEU A 80 -6.19 0.89 -9.18
N ILE A 81 -5.60 -0.23 -8.75
CA ILE A 81 -4.39 -0.81 -9.36
C ILE A 81 -4.60 -1.05 -10.85
N ARG A 82 -5.73 -1.68 -11.21
CA ARG A 82 -6.07 -1.97 -12.61
C ARG A 82 -6.23 -0.70 -13.44
N HIS A 83 -6.99 0.27 -12.94
CA HIS A 83 -7.19 1.54 -13.67
C HIS A 83 -5.88 2.30 -13.87
N ALA A 84 -5.00 2.30 -12.87
CA ALA A 84 -3.70 2.94 -12.97
C ALA A 84 -2.77 2.23 -13.96
N ALA A 85 -2.86 0.90 -14.10
CA ALA A 85 -2.08 0.15 -15.09
C ALA A 85 -2.57 0.34 -16.54
N ASP A 86 -3.85 0.65 -16.71
CA ASP A 86 -4.49 0.87 -18.02
C ASP A 86 -4.39 2.34 -18.53
N SER A 87 -3.86 3.26 -17.70
CA SER A 87 -3.72 4.70 -17.99
C SER A 87 -2.32 5.07 -18.48
#